data_AF-A0A8T4RGX6-F1
#
_entry.id   AF-A0A8T4RGX6-F1
#
_cell.length_a   1.000
_cell.length_b   1.000
_cell.length_c   1.000
_cell.angle_alpha   90.00
_cell.angle_beta   90.00
_cell.angle_gamma   90.00
#
_symmetry.space_group_name_H-M   'P 1'
#
loop_
_entity.id
_entity.type
_entity.pdbx_description
1 polymer ?
#
loop_
_entity_poly.entity_id
_entity_poly.type
_entity_poly.pdbx_seq_one_letter_code
_entity_poly.pdbx_strand_id
1 'polypeptide(L)' 'MVKYTCFLCSKKISEDMMGKRVRCPYCGSKVLYKSRSATTKVKAI' A
#
# COMPACT_ATOMS: atom_id res chain seq x y z
N MET A 1 8.36 5.52 -5.81
CA MET A 1 6.91 5.65 -5.55
C MET A 1 6.42 4.42 -4.83
N VAL A 2 6.13 4.51 -3.53
CA VAL A 2 5.52 3.39 -2.79
C VAL A 2 4.01 3.51 -2.99
N LYS A 3 3.41 2.56 -3.71
CA LYS A 3 2.02 2.69 -4.15
C LYS A 3 1.03 1.93 -3.28
N TYR A 4 1.45 0.83 -2.65
CA TYR A 4 0.55 0.03 -1.85
C TYR A 4 1.22 -0.55 -0.61
N THR A 5 0.47 -0.58 0.49
CA THR A 5 0.83 -1.26 1.73
C THR A 5 -0.10 -2.46 1.90
N CYS A 6 0.47 -3.61 2.27
CA CYS A 6 -0.34 -4.78 2.57
C CYS A 6 -1.07 -4.61 3.91
N PHE A 7 -2.36 -4.97 3.96
CA PHE A 7 -3.14 -4.91 5.21
C PHE A 7 -2.65 -5.88 6.29
N LEU A 8 -2.19 -7.08 5.90
CA LEU A 8 -1.78 -8.12 6.86
C LEU A 8 -0.33 -8.02 7.33
N CYS A 9 0.64 -7.84 6.41
CA CYS A 9 2.06 -7.79 6.78
C CYS A 9 2.62 -6.38 6.91
N SER A 10 1.81 -5.34 6.64
CA SER A 10 2.20 -3.92 6.69
C SER A 10 3.40 -3.55 5.81
N LYS A 11 3.88 -4.48 4.97
CA LYS A 11 5.01 -4.26 4.06
C LYS A 11 4.58 -3.37 2.91
N LYS A 12 5.50 -2.48 2.54
CA LYS A 12 5.39 -1.57 1.41
C LYS A 12 5.71 -2.36 0.14
N ILE A 13 4.85 -2.25 -0.86
CA ILE A 13 4.96 -2.95 -2.15
C ILE A 13 5.06 -1.88 -3.24
N SER A 14 6.06 -2.04 -4.12
CA SER A 14 6.16 -1.26 -5.36
C SER A 14 5.33 -1.92 -6.47
N GLU A 15 4.86 -1.13 -7.43
CA GLU A 15 4.11 -1.67 -8.58
C GLU A 15 4.92 -2.70 -9.38
N ASP A 16 6.23 -2.56 -9.45
CA ASP A 16 7.11 -3.50 -10.16
C ASP A 16 7.06 -4.92 -9.56
N MET A 17 6.71 -5.02 -8.26
CA MET A 17 6.54 -6.29 -7.56
C MET A 17 5.11 -6.84 -7.65
N MET A 18 4.14 -6.04 -8.11
CA MET A 18 2.79 -6.49 -8.43
C MET A 18 2.77 -6.87 -9.91
N GLY A 19 2.98 -8.16 -10.21
CA GLY A 19 2.77 -8.68 -11.56
C GLY A 19 1.28 -8.57 -12.00
N LYS A 20 0.83 -9.45 -12.92
CA LYS A 20 -0.57 -9.41 -13.45
C LYS A 20 -1.70 -9.62 -12.41
N ARG A 21 -1.39 -9.94 -11.15
CA ARG A 21 -2.37 -10.24 -10.09
C ARG A 21 -2.13 -9.36 -8.86
N VAL A 22 -3.21 -8.84 -8.28
CA VAL A 22 -3.19 -8.09 -7.02
C VAL A 22 -3.02 -9.07 -5.85
N ARG A 23 -1.76 -9.46 -5.57
CA ARG A 23 -1.38 -10.23 -4.39
C ARG A 23 -0.13 -9.63 -3.76
N CYS A 24 -0.09 -9.61 -2.43
CA CYS A 24 1.13 -9.28 -1.71
C CYS A 24 2.18 -10.39 -1.92
N PRO A 25 3.38 -10.09 -2.44
CA PRO A 25 4.44 -11.08 -2.69
C PRO A 25 5.01 -11.68 -1.40
N TYR A 26 4.77 -11.05 -0.24
CA TYR A 26 5.32 -11.48 1.04
C TYR A 26 4.41 -12.37 1.87
N CYS A 27 3.08 -12.23 1.75
CA CYS A 27 2.13 -12.97 2.58
C CYS A 27 0.95 -13.57 1.79
N GLY A 28 0.90 -13.38 0.46
CA GLY A 28 -0.17 -13.92 -0.38
C GLY A 28 -1.55 -13.25 -0.21
N SER A 29 -1.66 -12.24 0.66
CA SER A 29 -2.89 -11.48 0.87
C SER A 29 -3.33 -10.75 -0.41
N LYS A 30 -4.64 -10.56 -0.55
CA LYS A 30 -5.24 -9.87 -1.71
C LYS A 30 -5.64 -8.41 -1.40
N VAL A 31 -5.48 -7.98 -0.14
CA VAL A 31 -5.93 -6.67 0.33
C VAL A 31 -4.73 -5.74 0.48
N LEU A 32 -4.68 -4.76 -0.41
CA LEU A 32 -3.64 -3.73 -0.49
C LEU A 32 -4.32 -2.36 -0.42
N TYR A 33 -3.71 -1.43 0.32
CA TYR A 33 -4.24 -0.07 0.47
C TYR A 33 -3.17 0.97 0.14
N LYS A 34 -3.61 2.13 -0.35
CA LYS A 34 -2.72 3.25 -0.66
C LYS A 34 -2.50 4.09 0.60
N SER A 35 -1.30 4.03 1.16
CA SER A 35 -0.94 4.88 2.30
C SER A 35 -0.88 6.35 1.88
N ARG A 36 -1.24 7.28 2.79
CA ARG A 36 -1.06 8.71 2.55
C ARG A 36 0.41 9.01 2.22
N SER A 37 0.62 9.80 1.16
CA SER A 37 1.95 10.20 0.70
C SER A 37 2.54 11.35 1.51
N ALA A 38 1.68 12.25 2.00
CA ALA A 38 2.08 13.42 2.77
C ALA A 38 1.10 13.67 3.92
N THR A 39 1.63 14.19 5.02
CA THR A 39 0.83 14.62 6.17
C THR A 39 0.21 15.98 5.86
N THR A 40 -1.12 16.03 5.72
CA THR A 40 -1.87 17.27 5.50
C THR A 40 -2.36 17.85 6.82
N LYS A 41 -2.05 19.12 7.09
CA LYS A 41 -2.64 19.88 8.20
C LYS A 41 -3.99 20.43 7.74
N VAL A 42 -5.07 20.06 8.42
CA VAL A 42 -6.43 20.55 8.15
C VAL A 42 -6.83 21.50 9.27
N LYS A 43 -7.38 22.66 8.94
CA LYS A 43 -7.91 23.60 9.93
C LYS A 43 -9.22 23.03 10.49
N ALA A 44 -9.39 23.03 11.81
CA ALA A 44 -10.67 22.80 12.43
C ALA A 44 -11.51 24.07 12.27
N ILE A 45 -12.65 23.96 11.57
CA ILE A 45 -13.66 25.02 11.44
C ILE A 45 -14.59 24.91 12.64
#